data_AF-A0A8X6MT18-F1
#
_entry.id   AF-A0A8X6MT18-F1
#
_cell.length_a   1.000
_cell.length_b   1.000
_cell.length_c   1.000
_cell.angle_alpha   90.00
_cell.angle_beta   90.00
_cell.angle_gamma   90.00
#
_symmetry.space_group_name_H-M   'P 1'
#
loop_
_entity.id
_entity.type
_entity.pdbx_description
1 polymer ?
#
loop_
_entity_poly.entity_id
_entity_poly.type
_entity_poly.pdbx_seq_one_letter_code
_entity_poly.pdbx_strand_id
1 'polypeptide(L)'
;MYCAATEEKHLAVQAGEVGGDGIPMLTVVVDGCWAKRSYRTNYSSLSGAAAIVGFRTKKVLYMTVRSRYCMVCSRAAAVNKLPGKHCCSKN
;
A
#
# COMPACT_ATOMS: atom_id res chain seq x y z
N MET A 1 7.13 -2.25 9.28
CA MET A 1 7.31 -1.26 8.20
C MET A 1 8.06 -0.01 8.68
N TYR A 2 7.68 0.61 9.81
CA TYR A 2 8.34 1.82 10.31
C TYR A 2 9.87 1.70 10.40
N CYS A 3 10.40 0.64 11.03
CA CYS A 3 11.86 0.46 11.15
C CYS A 3 12.57 0.34 9.78
N ALA A 4 11.93 -0.29 8.79
CA ALA A 4 12.48 -0.41 7.44
C ALA A 4 12.51 0.95 6.70
N ALA A 5 11.45 1.75 6.85
CA ALA A 5 11.39 3.09 6.28
C ALA A 5 12.45 4.03 6.89
N THR A 6 12.64 3.95 8.21
CA THR A 6 13.66 4.74 8.91
C THR A 6 15.08 4.36 8.49
N GLU A 7 15.35 3.07 8.33
CA GLU A 7 16.65 2.57 7.86
C GLU A 7 16.96 3.02 6.43
N GLU A 8 16.00 2.87 5.50
CA GLU A 8 16.17 3.34 4.11
C GLU A 8 16.37 4.87 4.08
N LYS A 9 15.63 5.63 4.90
CA LYS A 9 15.80 7.07 5.07
C LYS A 9 17.21 7.44 5.53
N HIS A 10 17.75 6.75 6.54
CA HIS A 10 19.10 7.02 7.04
C HIS A 10 20.16 6.79 5.96
N LEU A 11 20.01 5.73 5.16
CA LEU A 11 20.93 5.44 4.05
C LEU A 11 20.87 6.51 2.96
N ALA A 12 19.69 7.02 2.62
CA ALA A 12 19.53 8.12 1.65
C ALA A 12 20.24 9.40 2.12
N VAL A 13 20.07 9.76 3.41
CA VAL A 13 20.75 10.92 4.02
C VAL A 13 22.27 10.73 4.00
N GLN A 14 22.78 9.55 4.35
CA GLN A 14 24.22 9.25 4.32
C GLN A 14 24.82 9.34 2.92
N ALA A 15 24.03 9.06 1.88
CA ALA A 15 24.45 9.18 0.49
C ALA A 15 24.33 10.61 -0.07
N GLY A 16 23.87 11.58 0.72
CA GLY A 16 23.64 12.95 0.25
C GLY A 16 22.45 13.09 -0.69
N GLU A 17 21.55 12.10 -0.74
CA GLU A 17 20.33 12.12 -1.55
C GLU A 17 19.24 12.94 -0.82
N VAL A 18 19.51 14.22 -0.63
CA VAL A 18 18.61 15.15 0.07
C VAL A 18 18.26 16.27 -0.91
N GLY A 19 16.95 16.51 -1.09
CA GLY A 19 16.46 17.61 -1.91
C GLY A 19 16.88 18.98 -1.36
N GLY A 20 16.72 20.03 -2.18
CA GLY A 20 17.02 21.42 -1.75
C GLY A 20 16.16 21.92 -0.58
N ASP A 21 15.09 21.21 -0.26
CA ASP A 21 14.17 21.41 0.86
C ASP A 21 14.55 20.62 2.13
N GLY A 22 15.64 19.84 2.10
CA GLY A 22 16.06 19.01 3.22
C GLY A 22 15.31 17.67 3.34
N ILE A 23 14.46 17.32 2.36
CA ILE A 23 13.70 16.06 2.37
C ILE A 23 14.54 14.95 1.71
N PRO A 24 14.78 13.81 2.39
CA PRO A 24 15.51 12.70 1.80
C PRO A 24 14.74 12.07 0.63
N MET A 25 15.42 11.87 -0.50
CA MET A 25 14.88 11.26 -1.70
C MET A 25 15.17 9.76 -1.69
N LEU A 26 14.12 8.94 -1.65
CA LEU A 26 14.23 7.49 -1.57
C LEU A 26 14.00 6.85 -2.93
N THR A 27 14.98 6.12 -3.42
CA THR A 27 14.78 5.23 -4.57
C THR A 27 14.01 3.99 -4.11
N VAL A 28 12.89 3.70 -4.77
CA VAL A 28 12.00 2.58 -4.41
C VAL A 28 11.61 1.78 -5.64
N VAL A 29 11.30 0.50 -5.41
CA VAL A 29 10.63 -0.36 -6.38
C VAL A 29 9.17 -0.45 -5.97
N VAL A 30 8.26 -0.17 -6.89
CA VAL A 30 6.82 -0.32 -6.67
C VAL A 30 6.35 -1.55 -7.40
N ASP A 31 5.70 -2.46 -6.68
CA ASP A 31 5.01 -3.60 -7.26
C ASP A 31 3.52 -3.52 -6.93
N GLY A 32 2.69 -3.92 -7.88
CA GLY A 32 1.24 -3.84 -7.77
C GLY A 32 0.61 -5.04 -8.47
N CYS A 33 -0.28 -5.72 -7.77
CA CYS A 33 -0.93 -6.91 -8.31
C CYS A 33 -2.45 -6.82 -8.21
N TRP A 34 -3.09 -7.31 -9.28
CA TRP A 34 -4.50 -7.68 -9.28
C TRP A 34 -4.58 -9.19 -9.41
N ALA A 35 -4.89 -9.86 -8.30
CA ALA A 35 -5.00 -11.31 -8.31
C ALA A 35 -6.04 -11.79 -9.33
N LYS A 36 -5.68 -12.82 -10.09
CA LYS A 36 -6.62 -13.56 -10.94
C LYS A 36 -7.26 -14.68 -10.14
N ARG A 37 -8.55 -14.92 -10.35
CA ARG A 37 -9.28 -16.02 -9.72
C ARG A 37 -9.31 -17.21 -10.67
N SER A 38 -8.94 -18.39 -10.18
CA SER A 38 -8.90 -19.62 -10.99
C SER A 38 -10.28 -20.22 -11.29
N TYR A 39 -11.33 -19.83 -10.57
CA TYR A 39 -12.67 -20.39 -10.76
C TYR A 39 -13.43 -19.74 -11.92
N ARG A 40 -14.08 -20.58 -12.75
CA ARG A 40 -14.83 -20.24 -13.97
C ARG A 40 -13.98 -19.62 -15.08
N THR A 41 -13.78 -18.31 -15.10
CA THR A 41 -13.32 -17.57 -16.29
C THR A 41 -12.27 -16.49 -15.97
N ASN A 42 -11.24 -16.84 -15.20
CA ASN A 42 -10.05 -15.97 -14.98
C ASN A 42 -10.42 -14.51 -14.61
N TYR A 43 -11.39 -14.37 -13.71
CA TYR A 43 -11.88 -13.06 -13.29
C TYR A 43 -10.78 -12.31 -12.54
N SER A 44 -10.66 -11.02 -12.80
CA SER A 44 -9.82 -10.13 -12.00
C SER A 44 -10.44 -9.92 -10.62
N SER A 45 -9.62 -9.93 -9.58
CA SER A 45 -10.03 -9.58 -8.22
C SER A 45 -10.62 -8.17 -8.19
N LEU A 46 -11.64 -7.96 -7.35
CA LEU A 46 -12.16 -6.61 -7.07
C LEU A 46 -11.23 -5.80 -6.15
N SER A 47 -10.16 -6.42 -5.66
CA SER A 47 -9.14 -5.83 -4.81
C SER A 47 -7.78 -5.94 -5.50
N GLY A 48 -7.05 -4.83 -5.52
CA GLY A 48 -5.64 -4.76 -5.87
C GLY A 48 -4.80 -4.56 -4.62
N ALA A 49 -3.58 -5.08 -4.64
CA ALA A 49 -2.57 -4.80 -3.63
C ALA A 49 -1.40 -4.05 -4.27
N ALA A 50 -0.78 -3.15 -3.53
CA ALA A 50 0.44 -2.47 -3.94
C ALA A 50 1.43 -2.45 -2.77
N ALA A 51 2.71 -2.63 -3.09
CA ALA A 51 3.81 -2.58 -2.16
C ALA A 51 4.89 -1.63 -2.69
N ILE A 52 5.46 -0.85 -1.77
CA ILE A 52 6.65 -0.02 -2.00
C ILE A 52 7.79 -0.71 -1.28
N VAL A 53 8.85 -1.03 -2.02
CA VAL A 53 10.02 -1.75 -1.55
C VAL A 53 11.24 -0.84 -1.66
N GLY A 54 12.03 -0.75 -0.58
CA GLY A 54 13.26 0.05 -0.56
C GLY A 54 14.28 -0.52 -1.54
N PHE A 55 14.88 0.33 -2.37
CA PHE A 55 15.82 -0.15 -3.38
C PHE A 55 17.12 -0.66 -2.76
N ARG A 56 17.57 -0.10 -1.63
CA ARG A 56 18.82 -0.48 -0.97
C ARG A 56 18.62 -1.63 0.01
N THR A 57 17.69 -1.49 0.96
CA THR A 57 17.46 -2.53 1.97
C THR A 57 16.66 -3.73 1.44
N LYS A 58 15.99 -3.59 0.29
CA LYS A 58 15.06 -4.58 -0.28
C LYS A 58 13.89 -4.93 0.65
N LYS A 59 13.63 -4.10 1.67
CA LYS A 59 12.55 -4.29 2.64
C LYS A 59 11.28 -3.59 2.17
N VAL A 60 10.12 -4.14 2.54
CA VAL A 60 8.82 -3.50 2.28
C VAL A 60 8.66 -2.29 3.18
N LEU A 61 8.59 -1.10 2.58
CA LEU A 61 8.43 0.18 3.28
C LEU A 61 6.95 0.48 3.53
N TYR A 62 6.09 0.13 2.58
CA TYR A 62 4.65 0.37 2.64
C TYR A 62 3.90 -0.70 1.85
N MET A 63 2.71 -1.07 2.32
CA MET A 63 1.78 -1.93 1.60
C MET A 63 0.37 -1.43 1.78
N THR A 64 -0.42 -1.47 0.72
CA THR A 64 -1.83 -1.11 0.76
C THR A 64 -2.68 -2.07 -0.06
N VAL A 65 -3.94 -2.21 0.33
CA VAL A 65 -4.95 -2.96 -0.39
C VAL A 65 -6.12 -2.04 -0.66
N ARG A 66 -6.52 -1.97 -1.92
CA ARG A 66 -7.53 -1.07 -2.44
C ARG A 66 -8.54 -1.87 -3.24
N SER A 67 -9.82 -1.62 -3.00
CA SER A 67 -10.90 -2.47 -3.51
C SER A 67 -12.06 -1.66 -4.05
N ARG A 68 -12.78 -2.19 -5.04
CA ARG A 68 -14.01 -1.55 -5.56
C ARG A 68 -15.12 -1.42 -4.51
N TYR A 69 -15.07 -2.24 -3.46
CA TYR A 69 -15.99 -2.17 -2.33
C TYR A 69 -15.22 -2.26 -1.01
N CYS A 70 -15.70 -1.59 0.03
CA CYS A 70 -15.21 -1.81 1.39
C CYS A 70 -16.15 -2.75 2.13
N MET A 71 -15.60 -3.81 2.73
CA MET A 71 -16.39 -4.79 3.48
C MET A 71 -17.10 -4.15 4.69
N VAL A 72 -16.43 -3.24 5.40
CA VAL A 72 -17.00 -2.56 6.57
C VAL A 72 -18.21 -1.72 6.17
N CYS A 73 -18.06 -0.90 5.12
CA CYS A 73 -19.18 -0.12 4.58
C CYS A 73 -20.32 -1.00 4.06
N SER A 74 -19.98 -2.05 3.31
CA SER A 74 -20.98 -2.95 2.72
C SER A 74 -21.80 -3.67 3.80
N ARG A 75 -21.16 -4.11 4.88
CA ARG A 75 -21.84 -4.77 6.00
C ARG A 75 -22.73 -3.79 6.78
N ALA A 76 -22.24 -2.57 7.02
CA ALA A 76 -23.02 -1.54 7.70
C ALA A 76 -24.26 -1.14 6.89
N ALA A 77 -24.12 -0.98 5.57
CA ALA A 77 -25.23 -0.71 4.66
C ALA A 77 -26.26 -1.85 4.66
N ALA A 78 -25.82 -3.12 4.69
CA ALA A 78 -26.73 -4.27 4.72
C ALA A 78 -27.63 -4.32 5.97
N VAL A 79 -27.21 -3.71 7.08
CA VAL A 79 -27.99 -3.61 8.32
C VAL A 79 -28.55 -2.20 8.57
N ASN A 80 -28.52 -1.32 7.56
CA ASN A 80 -28.95 0.08 7.64
C ASN A 80 -28.31 0.85 8.81
N LYS A 81 -27.03 0.61 9.10
CA LYS A 81 -26.25 1.34 10.11
C LYS A 81 -25.11 2.11 9.47
N LEU A 82 -24.66 3.15 10.17
CA LEU A 82 -23.43 3.83 9.82
C LEU A 82 -22.22 2.92 10.07
N PRO A 83 -21.23 2.90 9.17
CA PRO A 83 -20.01 2.13 9.39
C PRO A 83 -19.23 2.72 10.57
N GLY A 84 -18.67 1.84 11.40
CA GLY A 84 -17.70 2.26 12.42
C GLY A 84 -16.47 2.92 11.81
N LYS A 85 -15.71 3.67 12.62
CA LYS A 85 -14.48 4.34 12.19
C LYS A 85 -13.48 3.30 11.65
N HIS A 86 -13.06 3.46 10.39
CA HIS A 86 -12.08 2.58 9.75
C HIS A 86 -11.35 3.31 8.60
N CYS A 87 -10.21 2.78 8.18
CA CYS A 87 -9.53 3.20 6.96
C CYS A 87 -10.25 2.57 5.76
N CYS A 88 -11.09 3.34 5.09
CA CYS A 88 -11.90 2.84 3.97
C CYS A 88 -10.99 2.34 2.84
N SER A 89 -11.11 1.04 2.52
CA SER A 89 -10.39 0.41 1.42
C SER A 89 -11.05 0.66 0.06
N LYS A 90 -12.25 1.26 0.04
CA LYS A 90 -12.96 1.57 -1.19
C LYS A 90 -12.15 2.62 -1.98
N ASN A 91 -12.00 2.38 -3.28
CA ASN A 91 -11.49 3.38 -4.23
C ASN A 91 -12.51 4.47 -4.49
#